data_AF-A0A7C0XYM0-F1
#
_entry.id   AF-A0A7C0XYM0-F1
#
_cell.length_a   1.000
_cell.length_b   1.000
_cell.length_c   1.000
_cell.angle_alpha   90.00
_cell.angle_beta   90.00
_cell.angle_gamma   90.00
#
_symmetry.space_group_name_H-M   'P 1'
#
loop_
_entity.id
_entity.type
_entity.pdbx_description
1 polymer ?
#
loop_
_entity_poly.entity_id
_entity_poly.type
_entity_poly.pdbx_seq_one_letter_code
_entity_poly.pdbx_strand_id
1 'polypeptide(L)'
;MGVGKYITVFIMTYVVYLIFSGSLSLYDLTLGALVAVIVSLLTVKLLITHDVKVLIPIRLGWLIAYFIVYFLYYEVKAHTDVIKRILHPKMPINPGIVRVPYQVKSDY
;
A
#
# COMPACT_ATOMS: atom_id res chain seq x y z
N MET A 1 13.10 -20.76 -2.77
CA MET A 1 12.57 -19.69 -1.89
C MET A 1 13.66 -18.66 -1.68
N GLY A 2 13.52 -17.45 -2.23
CA GLY A 2 14.59 -16.44 -2.16
C GLY A 2 14.58 -15.69 -0.84
N VAL A 3 15.77 -15.50 -0.25
CA VAL A 3 16.01 -14.71 0.98
C VAL A 3 15.46 -13.28 0.85
N GLY A 4 15.44 -12.70 -0.35
CA GLY A 4 14.97 -11.34 -0.61
C GLY A 4 13.53 -11.05 -0.17
N LYS A 5 12.64 -12.06 -0.13
CA LYS A 5 11.26 -11.87 0.35
C LYS A 5 11.22 -11.57 1.84
N TYR A 6 12.01 -12.30 2.64
CA TYR A 6 12.12 -12.09 4.08
C TYR A 6 12.73 -10.72 4.39
N ILE A 7 13.76 -10.32 3.63
CA ILE A 7 14.38 -9.01 3.76
C ILE A 7 13.36 -7.89 3.47
N THR A 8 12.51 -8.07 2.47
CA THR A 8 11.49 -7.08 2.12
C THR A 8 10.48 -6.90 3.27
N VAL A 9 9.91 -7.99 3.79
CA VAL A 9 8.95 -7.91 4.90
C VAL A 9 9.61 -7.38 6.17
N PHE A 10 10.87 -7.74 6.41
CA PHE A 10 11.66 -7.19 7.52
C PHE A 10 11.79 -5.67 7.41
N ILE A 11 12.26 -5.15 6.27
CA ILE A 11 12.45 -3.71 6.05
C ILE A 11 11.11 -2.97 6.21
N MET A 12 10.04 -3.45 5.57
CA MET A 12 8.73 -2.79 5.64
C MET A 12 8.18 -2.77 7.08
N THR A 13 8.25 -3.90 7.78
CA THR A 13 7.79 -4.00 9.18
C THR A 13 8.62 -3.12 10.11
N TYR A 14 9.94 -3.09 9.92
CA TYR A 14 10.84 -2.28 10.73
C TYR A 14 10.61 -0.78 10.51
N VAL A 15 10.44 -0.34 9.27
CA VAL A 15 10.11 1.06 8.95
C VAL A 15 8.78 1.46 9.60
N VAL A 16 7.75 0.60 9.51
CA VAL A 16 6.46 0.85 10.17
C VAL A 16 6.61 0.94 11.68
N TYR A 17 7.38 0.03 12.29
CA TYR A 17 7.66 0.06 13.73
C TYR A 17 8.32 1.38 14.15
N LEU A 18 9.34 1.83 13.44
CA LEU A 18 10.05 3.07 13.76
C LEU A 18 9.16 4.30 13.61
N ILE A 19 8.39 4.39 12.52
CA ILE A 19 7.43 5.49 12.30
C ILE A 19 6.39 5.51 13.43
N PHE A 20 5.88 4.35 13.84
CA PHE A 20 4.86 4.26 14.88
C PHE A 20 5.42 4.56 16.28
N SER A 21 6.62 4.07 16.58
CA SER A 21 7.30 4.35 17.85
C SER A 21 7.69 5.82 18.01
N GLY A 22 7.97 6.52 16.89
CA GLY A 22 8.38 7.92 16.90
C GLY A 22 9.72 8.19 17.60
N SER A 23 10.47 7.14 17.95
CA SER A 23 11.69 7.21 18.75
C SER A 23 12.84 6.50 18.04
N LEU A 24 14.03 7.10 18.14
CA LEU A 24 15.28 6.55 17.61
C LEU A 24 16.24 6.19 18.74
N SER A 25 15.73 5.87 19.92
CA SER A 25 16.54 5.35 21.01
C SER A 25 17.18 4.02 20.62
N LEU A 26 18.37 3.72 21.15
CA LEU A 26 19.04 2.43 20.91
C LEU A 26 18.15 1.24 21.32
N TYR A 27 17.32 1.43 22.36
CA TYR A 27 16.36 0.44 22.81
C TYR A 27 15.30 0.15 21.73
N ASP A 28 14.70 1.20 21.16
CA ASP A 28 13.64 1.04 20.15
C ASP A 28 14.17 0.48 18.84
N LEU A 29 15.38 0.87 18.43
CA LEU A 29 16.04 0.34 17.25
C LEU A 29 16.28 -1.18 17.37
N THR A 30 16.83 -1.61 18.50
CA THR A 30 17.12 -3.04 18.73
C THR A 30 15.85 -3.87 18.89
N LEU A 31 14.87 -3.38 19.65
CA LEU A 31 13.60 -4.07 19.85
C LEU A 31 12.82 -4.15 18.54
N GLY A 32 12.75 -3.06 17.78
CA GLY A 32 12.10 -3.03 16.48
C GLY A 32 12.74 -4.02 15.50
N ALA A 33 14.07 -4.13 15.48
CA ALA A 33 14.77 -5.09 14.62
C ALA A 33 14.42 -6.53 15.02
N LEU A 34 14.42 -6.84 16.32
CA LEU A 34 14.06 -8.17 16.81
C LEU A 34 12.62 -8.55 16.42
N VAL A 35 11.67 -7.64 16.66
CA VAL A 35 10.26 -7.85 16.32
C VAL A 35 10.09 -8.02 14.80
N ALA A 36 10.74 -7.19 13.99
CA ALA A 36 10.64 -7.27 12.53
C ALA A 36 11.20 -8.59 11.98
N VAL A 37 12.26 -9.16 12.58
CA VAL A 37 12.78 -10.49 12.18
C VAL A 37 11.72 -11.56 12.45
N ILE A 38 11.14 -11.59 13.65
CA ILE A 38 10.13 -12.58 14.04
C ILE A 38 8.92 -12.48 13.10
N VAL A 39 8.39 -11.27 12.89
CA VAL A 39 7.23 -11.05 12.01
C VAL A 39 7.53 -11.46 10.58
N SER A 40 8.71 -11.13 10.06
CA SER A 40 9.10 -11.50 8.69
C SER A 40 9.12 -13.02 8.49
N LEU A 41 9.70 -13.76 9.43
CA LEU A 41 9.77 -15.22 9.34
C LEU A 41 8.38 -15.88 9.34
N LEU A 42 7.43 -15.33 10.11
CA LEU A 42 6.08 -15.86 10.21
C LEU A 42 5.19 -15.51 9.02
N THR A 43 5.30 -14.27 8.51
CA THR A 43 4.30 -13.69 7.60
C THR A 43 4.71 -13.65 6.13
N VAL A 44 5.97 -13.90 5.79
CA VAL A 44 6.45 -13.75 4.39
C VAL A 44 5.67 -14.58 3.37
N LYS A 45 5.22 -15.78 3.77
CA LYS A 45 4.48 -16.69 2.89
C LYS A 45 3.09 -16.18 2.57
N LEU A 46 2.52 -15.35 3.44
CA LEU A 46 1.23 -14.69 3.25
C LEU A 46 1.38 -13.44 2.39
N LEU A 47 2.46 -12.67 2.59
CA LEU A 47 2.60 -11.34 2.00
C LEU A 47 3.23 -11.34 0.59
N ILE A 48 4.17 -12.25 0.30
CA ILE A 48 4.93 -12.22 -0.98
C ILE A 48 4.88 -13.58 -1.67
N THR A 49 3.94 -13.76 -2.59
CA THR A 49 3.80 -15.01 -3.34
C THR A 49 4.85 -15.17 -4.44
N HIS A 50 5.17 -14.12 -5.21
CA HIS A 50 6.05 -14.27 -6.38
C HIS A 50 7.23 -13.29 -6.45
N ASP A 51 7.02 -12.01 -6.17
CA ASP A 51 7.98 -10.98 -6.58
C ASP A 51 8.53 -10.07 -5.47
N VAL A 52 9.84 -9.83 -5.48
CA VAL A 52 10.54 -8.84 -4.64
C VAL A 52 10.67 -7.51 -5.39
N LYS A 53 9.54 -6.98 -5.89
CA LYS A 53 9.51 -5.77 -6.72
C LYS A 53 9.45 -4.47 -5.91
N VAL A 54 9.12 -4.55 -4.63
CA VAL A 54 8.82 -3.39 -3.77
C VAL A 54 10.08 -2.58 -3.43
N LEU A 55 11.24 -3.22 -3.37
CA LEU A 55 12.52 -2.56 -3.05
C LEU A 55 13.15 -1.81 -4.23
N ILE A 56 12.49 -1.72 -5.39
CA ILE A 56 13.00 -1.02 -6.57
C ILE A 56 12.69 0.49 -6.44
N PRO A 57 13.70 1.38 -6.31
CA PRO A 57 13.47 2.81 -6.04
C PRO A 57 12.62 3.52 -7.09
N ILE A 58 12.76 3.15 -8.37
CA ILE A 58 11.96 3.71 -9.47
C ILE A 58 10.47 3.43 -9.26
N ARG A 59 10.11 2.23 -8.78
CA ARG A 59 8.71 1.86 -8.52
C ARG A 59 8.15 2.58 -7.31
N LEU A 60 8.99 2.82 -6.29
CA LEU A 60 8.61 3.65 -5.15
C LEU A 60 8.36 5.11 -5.58
N GLY A 61 9.15 5.63 -6.51
CA GLY A 61 8.89 6.94 -7.13
C GLY A 61 7.52 7.00 -7.82
N TRP A 62 7.17 5.97 -8.59
CA TRP A 62 5.83 5.85 -9.19
C TRP A 62 4.71 5.70 -8.16
N LEU A 63 4.94 4.98 -7.06
CA LEU A 63 3.99 4.88 -5.95
C LEU A 63 3.66 6.27 -5.39
N ILE A 64 4.68 7.09 -5.15
CA ILE A 64 4.51 8.46 -4.64
C ILE A 64 3.79 9.34 -5.67
N ALA A 65 4.16 9.26 -6.95
CA ALA A 65 3.49 10.00 -8.01
C ALA A 65 2.00 9.63 -8.11
N TYR A 66 1.67 8.34 -8.07
CA TYR A 66 0.28 7.88 -8.08
C TYR A 66 -0.47 8.25 -6.80
N PHE A 67 0.19 8.22 -5.65
CA PHE A 67 -0.41 8.71 -4.41
C PHE A 67 -0.81 10.19 -4.54
N ILE A 68 0.07 11.05 -5.02
CA ILE A 68 -0.24 12.48 -5.16
C ILE A 68 -1.36 12.71 -6.18
N VAL A 69 -1.28 12.07 -7.35
CA VAL A 69 -2.23 12.35 -8.44
C VAL A 69 -3.58 11.65 -8.21
N TYR A 70 -3.58 10.35 -7.94
CA TYR A 70 -4.82 9.59 -7.84
C TYR A 70 -5.45 9.72 -6.46
N PHE A 71 -4.67 9.55 -5.40
CA PHE A 71 -5.21 9.54 -4.06
C PHE A 71 -5.55 10.95 -3.54
N LEU A 72 -4.76 11.99 -3.83
CA LEU A 72 -5.10 13.34 -3.34
C LEU A 72 -6.02 14.11 -4.29
N TYR A 73 -5.85 13.99 -5.61
CA TYR A 73 -6.64 14.77 -6.56
C TYR A 73 -7.89 14.03 -7.05
N TYR A 74 -7.73 12.84 -7.63
CA TYR A 74 -8.87 12.12 -8.22
C TYR A 74 -9.85 11.57 -7.17
N GLU A 75 -9.37 11.10 -6.02
CA GLU A 75 -10.22 10.64 -4.93
C GLU A 75 -11.13 11.77 -4.42
N VAL A 76 -10.55 12.94 -4.12
CA VAL A 76 -11.32 14.13 -3.70
C VAL A 76 -12.31 14.54 -4.79
N LYS A 77 -11.90 14.53 -6.06
CA LYS A 77 -12.80 14.81 -7.19
C LYS A 77 -13.96 13.82 -7.25
N ALA A 78 -13.71 12.53 -7.04
CA ALA A 78 -14.75 11.50 -7.05
C ALA A 78 -15.75 11.71 -5.90
N HIS A 79 -15.27 11.92 -4.66
CA HIS A 79 -16.15 12.19 -3.52
C HIS A 79 -16.97 13.47 -3.71
N THR A 80 -16.36 14.54 -4.23
CA THR A 80 -17.11 15.77 -4.52
C THR A 80 -18.17 15.60 -5.60
N ASP A 81 -17.95 14.74 -6.60
CA ASP A 81 -18.96 14.40 -7.61
C ASP A 81 -20.13 13.61 -6.99
N VAL A 82 -19.84 12.66 -6.10
CA VAL A 82 -20.86 11.91 -5.35
C VAL A 82 -21.69 12.85 -4.48
N ILE A 83 -21.05 13.75 -3.72
CA ILE A 83 -21.74 14.76 -2.89
C ILE A 83 -22.67 15.62 -3.74
N LYS A 84 -22.20 16.09 -4.90
CA LYS A 84 -23.02 16.90 -5.82
C LYS A 84 -24.27 16.14 -6.30
N ARG A 85 -24.15 14.84 -6.61
CA ARG A 85 -25.29 14.02 -7.06
C ARG A 85 -26.30 13.78 -5.95
N ILE A 86 -25.84 13.59 -4.71
CA ILE A 86 -26.71 13.42 -3.53
C ILE A 86 -27.50 14.70 -3.25
N LEU A 87 -26.84 15.86 -3.29
CA LEU A 87 -27.48 17.15 -3.00
C LEU A 87 -28.35 17.65 -4.15
N HIS A 88 -28.20 17.11 -5.36
CA HIS A 88 -28.98 17.54 -6.51
C HIS A 88 -30.42 17.02 -6.40
N PRO A 89 -31.46 17.88 -6.49
CA PRO A 89 -32.86 17.47 -6.28
C PRO A 89 -33.33 16.33 -7.20
N LYS A 90 -32.78 16.25 -8.41
CA LYS A 90 -33.13 15.20 -9.39
C LYS A 90 -32.36 13.89 -9.19
N MET A 91 -31.39 13.84 -8.28
CA MET A 91 -30.48 12.72 -8.02
C MET A 91 -30.15 11.89 -9.28
N PRO A 92 -29.38 12.45 -10.24
CA PRO A 92 -29.18 11.85 -11.56
C PRO A 92 -28.22 10.66 -11.45
N ILE A 93 -28.77 9.49 -11.09
CA ILE A 93 -28.06 8.23 -10.94
C ILE A 93 -28.70 7.21 -11.87
N ASN A 94 -27.92 6.63 -12.78
CA ASN A 94 -28.35 5.56 -13.69
C ASN A 94 -27.51 4.31 -13.41
N PRO A 95 -28.00 3.38 -12.57
CA PRO A 95 -27.26 2.18 -12.22
C PRO A 95 -27.13 1.25 -13.43
N GLY A 96 -25.99 0.57 -13.54
CA GLY A 96 -25.74 -0.43 -14.55
C GLY A 96 -24.57 -1.33 -14.14
N ILE A 97 -24.68 -2.62 -14.42
CA ILE A 97 -23.60 -3.58 -14.18
C ILE A 97 -22.74 -3.62 -15.44
N VAL A 98 -21.49 -3.15 -15.34
CA VAL A 98 -20.54 -3.07 -16.46
C VAL A 98 -19.33 -3.95 -16.18
N ARG A 99 -18.92 -4.74 -17.18
CA ARG A 99 -17.68 -5.52 -17.14
C ARG A 99 -16.54 -4.74 -17.78
N VAL A 100 -15.46 -4.49 -17.04
CA VAL A 100 -14.24 -3.84 -17.56
C VAL A 100 -13.17 -4.91 -17.77
N PRO A 101 -12.78 -5.21 -19.02
CA PRO A 101 -11.68 -6.15 -19.28
C PRO A 101 -10.33 -5.51 -18.91
N TYR A 102 -9.46 -6.28 -18.26
CA TYR A 102 -8.09 -5.88 -17.91
C TYR A 102 -7.09 -6.97 -18.31
N GLN A 103 -5.82 -6.60 -18.48
CA GLN A 103 -4.74 -7.48 -18.94
C GLN A 103 -3.58 -7.60 -17.94
N VAL A 104 -3.81 -7.26 -16.66
CA VAL A 104 -2.79 -7.41 -15.62
C VAL A 104 -2.54 -8.89 -15.30
N LYS A 105 -1.26 -9.24 -15.06
CA LYS A 105 -0.80 -10.63 -14.89
C LYS A 105 -0.55 -11.02 -13.42
N SER A 106 -0.49 -10.05 -12.53
CA SER A 106 -0.18 -10.24 -11.11
C SER A 106 -1.44 -9.96 -10.30
N ASP A 107 -1.63 -10.69 -9.20
CA ASP A 107 -2.77 -10.54 -8.29
C ASP A 107 -2.69 -9.25 -7.46
N TYR A 108 -1.49 -8.68 -7.35
CA TYR A 108 -1.16 -7.40 -6.74
C TYR A 108 -0.16 -6.63 -7.60
#